data_AF-A0A8C6QK52-F1
#
_entry.id   AF-A0A8C6QK52-F1
#
_cell.length_a   1.000
_cell.length_b   1.000
_cell.length_c   1.000
_cell.angle_alpha   90.00
_cell.angle_beta   90.00
_cell.angle_gamma   90.00
#
_symmetry.space_group_name_H-M   'P 1'
#
loop_
_entity.id
_entity.type
_entity.pdbx_description
1 polymer ?
#
loop_
_entity_poly.entity_id
_entity_poly.type
_entity_poly.pdbx_seq_one_letter_code
_entity_poly.pdbx_strand_id
1 'polypeptide(L)'
;YVLSVLKFTYPTLFQGWQTFIGGLLLHVSWKLGWVEINSSSRSDVLKWLPASLLFVGIIYAGSRALSRLAVPVFFILHNVAEVLICGYQKYFWKEVNDQAKCYALFLLAAAGCLPFNDSQFDPDGYFWAVIHFFCVGKLLKSDIDQQYLNYIFSVVLLAFASHPTGDLFSALDFPFLYLYRFHGSCLASGVLGFFLMLSTEKLKGLLAPGQCAAWIFFAKVITAGLSLLLFDMILTSATIGW
;
A
#
# COMPACT_ATOMS: atom_id res chain seq x y z
N TYR A 1 1.33 8.34 8.86
CA TYR A 1 1.14 9.72 9.37
C TYR A 1 0.16 10.52 8.51
N VAL A 2 0.47 10.82 7.23
CA VAL A 2 -0.42 11.62 6.35
C VAL A 2 -1.85 11.07 6.27
N LEU A 3 -2.00 9.78 5.97
CA LEU A 3 -3.33 9.15 5.88
C LEU A 3 -3.96 8.90 7.26
N SER A 4 -3.21 8.34 8.20
CA SER A 4 -3.76 7.81 9.45
C SER A 4 -3.91 8.85 10.57
N VAL A 5 -3.02 9.85 10.65
CA VAL A 5 -3.02 10.88 11.71
C VAL A 5 -3.59 12.19 11.20
N LEU A 6 -3.06 12.72 10.08
CA LEU A 6 -3.57 13.96 9.49
C LEU A 6 -4.91 13.76 8.77
N LYS A 7 -5.35 12.51 8.56
CA LYS A 7 -6.61 12.15 7.90
C LYS A 7 -6.76 12.81 6.52
N PHE A 8 -5.67 12.87 5.75
CA PHE A 8 -5.71 13.32 4.36
C PHE A 8 -6.43 12.27 3.50
N THR A 9 -7.74 12.43 3.31
CA THR A 9 -8.64 11.44 2.71
C THR A 9 -8.85 11.60 1.19
N TYR A 10 -7.88 12.24 0.52
CA TYR A 10 -7.86 12.51 -0.92
C TYR A 10 -6.84 11.59 -1.64
N PRO A 11 -7.18 10.31 -1.84
CA PRO A 11 -6.26 9.29 -2.33
C PRO A 11 -5.76 9.57 -3.76
N THR A 12 -6.55 10.19 -4.64
CA THR A 12 -6.08 10.44 -6.01
C THR A 12 -4.87 11.36 -6.03
N LEU A 13 -4.90 12.42 -5.23
CA LEU A 13 -3.79 13.35 -5.10
C LEU A 13 -2.61 12.72 -4.37
N PHE A 14 -2.85 12.06 -3.22
CA PHE A 14 -1.77 11.50 -2.42
C PHE A 14 -1.07 10.33 -3.13
N GLN A 15 -1.83 9.39 -3.69
CA GLN A 15 -1.26 8.27 -4.44
C GLN A 15 -0.68 8.73 -5.79
N GLY A 16 -1.30 9.72 -6.44
CA GLY A 16 -0.74 10.34 -7.64
C GLY A 16 0.63 10.95 -7.37
N TRP A 17 0.77 11.66 -6.25
CA TRP A 17 2.05 12.20 -5.80
C TRP A 17 3.07 11.11 -5.46
N GLN A 18 2.69 10.08 -4.68
CA GLN A 18 3.62 9.00 -4.33
C GLN A 18 4.11 8.23 -5.55
N THR A 19 3.22 7.94 -6.50
CA THR A 19 3.58 7.25 -7.75
C THR A 19 4.37 8.15 -8.70
N PHE A 20 4.15 9.46 -8.70
CA PHE A 20 4.99 10.41 -9.41
C PHE A 20 6.43 10.44 -8.86
N ILE A 21 6.60 10.60 -7.54
CA ILE A 21 7.92 10.60 -6.92
C ILE A 21 8.61 9.24 -7.10
N GLY A 22 7.90 8.14 -6.88
CA GLY A 22 8.42 6.79 -7.11
C GLY A 22 8.85 6.57 -8.56
N GLY A 23 8.04 6.99 -9.53
CA GLY A 23 8.35 6.91 -10.96
C GLY A 23 9.54 7.78 -11.37
N LEU A 24 9.64 8.99 -10.83
CA LEU A 24 10.76 9.89 -11.07
C LEU A 24 12.07 9.31 -10.52
N LEU A 25 12.07 8.86 -9.26
CA LEU A 25 13.26 8.26 -8.64
C LEU A 25 13.68 6.98 -9.35
N LEU A 26 12.72 6.15 -9.78
CA LEU A 26 12.99 4.94 -10.56
C LEU A 26 13.57 5.28 -11.94
N HIS A 27 13.03 6.30 -12.62
CA HIS A 27 13.57 6.77 -13.89
C HIS A 27 15.00 7.31 -13.76
N VAL A 28 15.28 8.12 -12.73
CA VAL A 28 16.63 8.63 -12.45
C VAL A 28 17.57 7.47 -12.15
N SER A 29 17.16 6.51 -11.32
CA SER A 29 17.97 5.32 -11.01
C SER A 29 18.31 4.51 -12.26
N TRP A 30 17.37 4.40 -13.20
CA TRP A 30 17.62 3.78 -14.50
C TRP A 30 18.64 4.56 -15.33
N LYS A 31 18.49 5.88 -15.43
CA LYS A 31 19.45 6.74 -16.17
C LYS A 31 20.86 6.75 -15.56
N LEU A 32 20.97 6.53 -14.25
CA LEU A 32 22.24 6.39 -13.56
C LEU A 32 22.82 4.96 -13.64
N GLY A 33 22.11 4.00 -14.25
CA GLY A 33 22.54 2.60 -14.36
C GLY A 33 22.45 1.81 -13.05
N TRP A 34 21.72 2.31 -12.05
CA TRP A 34 21.52 1.61 -10.77
C TRP A 34 20.44 0.53 -10.84
N VAL A 35 19.54 0.64 -11.81
CA VAL A 35 18.45 -0.29 -12.09
C VAL A 35 18.39 -0.50 -13.59
N GLU A 36 18.28 -1.76 -14.01
CA GLU A 36 18.01 -2.11 -15.41
C GLU A 36 16.50 -2.08 -15.64
N ILE A 37 16.06 -1.23 -16.58
CA ILE A 37 14.68 -1.21 -17.07
C ILE A 37 14.70 -1.54 -18.56
N ASN A 38 13.99 -2.60 -18.96
CA ASN A 38 13.92 -3.00 -20.36
C ASN A 38 12.87 -2.15 -21.10
N SER A 39 13.24 -1.70 -22.30
CA SER A 39 12.31 -1.02 -23.21
C SER A 39 11.25 -2.01 -23.70
N SER A 40 10.04 -1.97 -23.13
CA SER A 40 8.92 -2.77 -23.59
C SER A 40 8.40 -2.28 -24.96
N SER A 41 7.93 -3.19 -25.81
CA SER A 41 7.25 -2.80 -27.05
C SER A 41 5.92 -2.11 -26.73
N ARG A 42 5.42 -1.24 -27.63
CA ARG A 42 4.11 -0.58 -27.45
C ARG A 42 2.96 -1.58 -27.25
N SER A 43 3.05 -2.75 -27.90
CA SER A 43 2.10 -3.85 -27.73
C SER A 43 2.10 -4.39 -26.30
N ASP A 44 3.27 -4.54 -25.71
CA ASP A 44 3.40 -5.12 -24.36
C ASP A 44 2.94 -4.13 -23.29
N VAL A 45 3.17 -2.83 -23.50
CA VAL A 45 2.64 -1.76 -22.65
C VAL A 45 1.10 -1.78 -22.62
N LEU A 46 0.43 -1.94 -23.77
CA LEU A 46 -1.03 -1.99 -23.82
C LEU A 46 -1.60 -3.27 -23.19
N LYS A 47 -0.93 -4.42 -23.37
CA LYS A 47 -1.31 -5.67 -22.71
C LYS A 47 -1.19 -5.58 -21.19
N TRP A 48 -0.31 -4.72 -20.68
CA TRP A 48 -0.12 -4.51 -19.24
C TRP A 48 -1.16 -3.56 -18.62
N LEU A 49 -1.90 -2.79 -19.43
CA LEU A 49 -2.87 -1.81 -18.93
C LEU A 49 -3.89 -2.37 -17.91
N PRO A 50 -4.49 -3.57 -18.09
CA PRO A 50 -5.39 -4.15 -17.09
C PRO A 50 -4.72 -4.40 -15.74
N ALA A 51 -3.45 -4.83 -15.74
CA ALA A 51 -2.68 -5.01 -14.52
C ALA A 51 -2.37 -3.65 -13.86
N SER A 52 -2.05 -2.62 -14.64
CA SER A 52 -1.89 -1.26 -14.11
C SER A 52 -3.18 -0.68 -13.53
N LEU A 53 -4.34 -0.96 -14.11
CA LEU A 53 -5.64 -0.58 -13.53
C LEU A 53 -5.88 -1.27 -12.17
N LEU A 54 -5.54 -2.56 -12.06
CA LEU A 54 -5.60 -3.28 -10.80
C LEU A 54 -4.63 -2.69 -9.78
N PHE A 55 -3.40 -2.34 -10.18
CA PHE A 55 -2.43 -1.66 -9.32
C PHE A 55 -2.96 -0.32 -8.80
N VAL A 56 -3.58 0.49 -9.66
CA VAL A 56 -4.26 1.73 -9.25
C VAL A 56 -5.37 1.44 -8.23
N GLY A 57 -6.16 0.40 -8.46
CA GLY A 57 -7.16 -0.09 -7.49
C GLY A 57 -6.55 -0.46 -6.14
N ILE A 58 -5.41 -1.16 -6.12
CA ILE A 58 -4.70 -1.54 -4.89
C ILE A 58 -4.30 -0.31 -4.08
N ILE A 59 -3.61 0.65 -4.71
CA ILE A 59 -3.10 1.85 -4.00
C ILE A 59 -4.23 2.80 -3.60
N TYR A 60 -5.27 2.92 -4.43
CA TYR A 60 -6.44 3.75 -4.13
C TYR A 60 -7.27 3.17 -2.99
N ALA A 61 -7.68 1.90 -3.09
CA ALA A 61 -8.47 1.25 -2.05
C ALA A 61 -7.67 1.09 -0.75
N GLY A 62 -6.38 0.76 -0.86
CA GLY A 62 -5.49 0.66 0.30
C GLY A 62 -5.35 1.98 1.06
N SER A 63 -5.19 3.11 0.34
CA SER A 63 -5.09 4.43 0.98
C SER A 63 -6.42 4.88 1.61
N ARG A 64 -7.56 4.60 0.96
CA ARG A 64 -8.90 4.85 1.54
C ARG A 64 -9.12 4.05 2.81
N ALA A 65 -8.80 2.75 2.80
CA ALA A 65 -8.89 1.91 3.98
C ALA A 65 -7.96 2.40 5.11
N LEU A 66 -6.68 2.68 4.81
CA LEU A 66 -5.70 3.13 5.80
C LEU A 66 -5.98 4.54 6.39
N SER A 67 -6.73 5.37 5.67
CA SER A 67 -7.17 6.67 6.19
C SER A 67 -8.28 6.56 7.24
N ARG A 68 -9.07 5.48 7.18
CA ARG A 68 -10.25 5.25 8.02
C ARG A 68 -9.96 4.29 9.16
N LEU A 69 -9.32 3.17 8.86
CA LEU A 69 -8.98 2.14 9.82
C LEU A 69 -7.71 2.49 10.60
N ALA A 70 -7.64 2.02 11.86
CA ALA A 70 -6.40 2.04 12.61
C ALA A 70 -5.33 1.22 11.88
N VAL A 71 -4.06 1.66 11.94
CA VAL A 71 -2.94 1.02 11.23
C VAL A 71 -2.82 -0.49 11.56
N PRO A 72 -2.96 -0.93 12.82
CA PRO A 72 -2.96 -2.36 13.13
C PRO A 72 -4.11 -3.14 12.47
N VAL A 73 -5.32 -2.58 12.46
CA VAL A 73 -6.50 -3.18 11.83
C VAL A 73 -6.27 -3.34 10.33
N PHE A 74 -5.76 -2.30 9.67
CA PHE A 74 -5.41 -2.35 8.26
C PHE A 74 -4.39 -3.46 7.96
N PHE A 75 -3.31 -3.58 8.75
CA PHE A 75 -2.30 -4.61 8.52
C PHE A 75 -2.79 -6.03 8.83
N ILE A 76 -3.69 -6.25 9.78
CA ILE A 76 -4.32 -7.55 10.00
C ILE A 76 -5.10 -7.97 8.75
N LEU A 77 -5.95 -7.09 8.22
CA LEU A 77 -6.74 -7.37 7.01
C LEU A 77 -5.83 -7.61 5.79
N HIS A 78 -4.77 -6.83 5.65
CA HIS A 78 -3.79 -7.00 4.57
C HIS A 78 -3.04 -8.34 4.66
N ASN A 79 -2.65 -8.76 5.87
CA ASN A 79 -1.99 -10.05 6.06
C ASN A 79 -2.95 -11.22 5.80
N VAL A 80 -4.23 -11.11 6.18
CA VAL A 80 -5.25 -12.10 5.84
C VAL A 80 -5.46 -12.19 4.33
N ALA A 81 -5.51 -11.05 3.63
CA ALA A 81 -5.58 -11.01 2.18
C ALA A 81 -4.44 -11.80 1.53
N GLU A 82 -3.19 -11.57 1.95
CA GLU A 82 -2.02 -12.29 1.44
C GLU A 82 -2.07 -13.78 1.76
N VAL A 83 -2.47 -14.16 2.97
CA VAL A 83 -2.61 -15.57 3.37
C VAL A 83 -3.68 -16.29 2.55
N LEU A 84 -4.82 -15.66 2.28
CA LEU A 84 -5.89 -16.24 1.47
C LEU A 84 -5.43 -16.43 0.02
N ILE A 85 -4.73 -15.45 -0.56
CA ILE A 85 -4.21 -15.53 -1.93
C ILE A 85 -3.13 -16.62 -2.04
N CYS A 86 -2.16 -16.63 -1.12
CA CYS A 86 -1.13 -17.65 -1.06
C CYS A 86 -1.71 -19.05 -0.81
N GLY A 87 -2.70 -19.15 0.07
CA GLY A 87 -3.40 -20.40 0.38
C GLY A 87 -4.17 -20.93 -0.82
N TYR A 88 -4.88 -20.06 -1.54
CA TYR A 88 -5.55 -20.40 -2.79
C TYR A 88 -4.55 -20.94 -3.82
N GLN A 89 -3.43 -20.23 -4.04
CA GLN A 89 -2.39 -20.70 -4.96
C GLN A 89 -1.80 -22.05 -4.53
N LYS A 90 -1.42 -22.23 -3.26
CA LYS A 90 -0.84 -23.51 -2.79
C LYS A 90 -1.82 -24.67 -2.81
N TYR A 91 -3.11 -24.43 -2.56
CA TYR A 91 -4.15 -25.45 -2.66
C TYR A 91 -4.23 -26.03 -4.09
N PHE A 92 -4.17 -25.16 -5.11
CA PHE A 92 -4.12 -25.60 -6.50
C PHE A 92 -2.85 -26.39 -6.84
N TRP A 93 -1.72 -26.04 -6.23
CA TRP A 93 -0.42 -26.67 -6.49
C TRP A 93 -0.07 -27.83 -5.54
N LYS A 94 -1.00 -28.21 -4.64
CA LYS A 94 -0.89 -29.33 -3.67
C LYS A 94 0.33 -29.25 -2.74
N GLU A 95 0.79 -28.06 -2.38
CA GLU A 95 1.87 -27.89 -1.39
C GLU A 95 1.31 -27.69 0.02
N VAL A 96 1.78 -28.50 0.98
CA VAL A 96 1.31 -28.46 2.38
C VAL A 96 2.48 -28.14 3.31
N ASN A 97 2.40 -27.02 4.05
CA ASN A 97 3.31 -26.69 5.14
C ASN A 97 2.48 -26.45 6.42
N ASP A 98 2.64 -27.32 7.42
CA ASP A 98 1.82 -27.32 8.64
C ASP A 98 2.03 -26.10 9.54
N GLN A 99 3.26 -25.56 9.61
CA GLN A 99 3.54 -24.39 10.45
C GLN A 99 2.91 -23.11 9.89
N ALA A 100 2.85 -22.98 8.57
CA ALA A 100 2.17 -21.86 7.90
C ALA A 100 0.64 -21.89 8.11
N LYS A 101 0.04 -23.07 8.29
CA LYS A 101 -1.41 -23.20 8.57
C LYS A 101 -1.78 -22.63 9.94
N CYS A 102 -0.97 -22.87 10.97
CA CYS A 102 -1.25 -22.33 12.30
C CYS A 102 -1.29 -20.80 12.29
N TYR A 103 -0.29 -20.14 11.70
CA TYR A 103 -0.28 -18.69 11.59
C TYR A 103 -1.45 -18.14 10.75
N ALA A 104 -1.80 -18.83 9.66
CA ALA A 104 -2.96 -18.48 8.84
C ALA A 104 -4.27 -18.54 9.65
N LEU A 105 -4.47 -19.59 10.45
CA LEU A 105 -5.65 -19.73 11.32
C LEU A 105 -5.72 -18.63 12.39
N PHE A 106 -4.59 -18.30 13.02
CA PHE A 106 -4.56 -17.19 13.98
C PHE A 106 -4.92 -15.84 13.33
N LEU A 107 -4.41 -15.56 12.13
CA LEU A 107 -4.74 -14.32 11.41
C LEU A 107 -6.21 -14.28 10.98
N LEU A 108 -6.75 -15.40 10.51
CA LEU A 108 -8.18 -15.51 10.15
C LEU A 108 -9.07 -15.33 11.37
N ALA A 109 -8.72 -15.94 12.51
CA ALA A 109 -9.43 -15.74 13.77
C ALA A 109 -9.36 -14.26 14.21
N ALA A 110 -8.18 -13.65 14.18
CA ALA A 110 -8.01 -12.24 14.52
C ALA A 110 -8.87 -11.34 13.63
N ALA A 111 -8.88 -11.55 12.32
CA ALA A 111 -9.72 -10.78 11.40
C ALA A 111 -11.22 -11.01 11.60
N GLY A 112 -11.64 -12.25 11.91
CA GLY A 112 -13.03 -12.56 12.23
C GLY A 112 -13.52 -11.87 13.50
N CYS A 113 -12.63 -11.62 14.45
CA CYS A 113 -12.92 -10.89 15.68
C CYS A 113 -12.95 -9.36 15.49
N LEU A 114 -12.37 -8.80 14.42
CA LEU A 114 -12.23 -7.36 14.24
C LEU A 114 -13.57 -6.58 14.28
N PRO A 115 -14.65 -6.99 13.57
CA PRO A 115 -15.90 -6.24 13.59
C PRO A 115 -16.53 -6.12 14.98
N PHE A 116 -16.18 -7.00 15.91
CA PHE A 116 -16.71 -7.02 17.28
C PHE A 116 -15.80 -6.33 18.30
N ASN A 117 -14.51 -6.16 17.98
CA ASN A 117 -13.50 -5.67 18.92
C ASN A 117 -12.80 -4.38 18.48
N ASP A 118 -13.05 -3.90 17.26
CA ASP A 118 -12.52 -2.62 16.79
C ASP A 118 -13.29 -1.45 17.42
N SER A 119 -12.65 -0.74 18.34
CA SER A 119 -13.22 0.45 18.98
C SER A 119 -13.38 1.63 18.02
N GLN A 120 -12.71 1.61 16.87
CA GLN A 120 -12.79 2.63 15.81
C GLN A 120 -13.43 2.05 14.54
N PHE A 121 -14.42 1.16 14.70
CA PHE A 121 -15.09 0.51 13.59
C PHE A 121 -15.65 1.52 12.57
N ASP A 122 -15.19 1.42 11.33
CA ASP A 122 -15.61 2.24 10.21
C ASP A 122 -16.01 1.35 9.02
N PRO A 123 -17.32 1.20 8.70
CA PRO A 123 -17.78 0.30 7.65
C PRO A 123 -17.25 0.67 6.25
N ASP A 124 -17.02 1.96 5.97
CA ASP A 124 -16.40 2.38 4.71
C ASP A 124 -14.94 1.92 4.65
N GLY A 125 -14.22 2.02 5.78
CA GLY A 125 -12.84 1.53 5.91
C GLY A 125 -12.73 0.04 5.58
N TYR A 126 -13.61 -0.79 6.15
CA TYR A 126 -13.68 -2.22 5.86
C TYR A 126 -14.10 -2.50 4.41
N PHE A 127 -15.06 -1.75 3.87
CA PHE A 127 -15.46 -1.86 2.46
C PHE A 127 -14.27 -1.63 1.51
N TRP A 128 -13.48 -0.58 1.74
CA TRP A 128 -12.27 -0.32 0.94
C TRP A 128 -11.21 -1.40 1.13
N ALA A 129 -11.07 -1.98 2.33
CA ALA A 129 -10.16 -3.11 2.56
C ALA A 129 -10.56 -4.37 1.75
N VAL A 130 -11.87 -4.62 1.59
CA VAL A 130 -12.39 -5.69 0.73
C VAL A 130 -12.09 -5.43 -0.75
N ILE A 131 -12.29 -4.20 -1.24
CA ILE A 131 -11.90 -3.83 -2.62
C ILE A 131 -10.40 -4.05 -2.82
N HIS A 132 -9.57 -3.61 -1.87
CA HIS A 132 -8.13 -3.81 -1.91
C HIS A 132 -7.77 -5.31 -2.03
N PHE A 133 -8.38 -6.17 -1.21
CA PHE A 133 -8.19 -7.64 -1.30
C PHE A 133 -8.47 -8.17 -2.71
N PHE A 134 -9.60 -7.78 -3.33
CA PHE A 134 -9.94 -8.22 -4.68
C PHE A 134 -8.95 -7.73 -5.73
N CYS A 135 -8.45 -6.50 -5.61
CA CYS A 135 -7.45 -5.96 -6.53
C CYS A 135 -6.10 -6.70 -6.39
N VAL A 136 -5.65 -6.95 -5.16
CA VAL A 136 -4.41 -7.70 -4.89
C VAL A 136 -4.51 -9.13 -5.42
N GLY A 137 -5.64 -9.81 -5.19
CA GLY A 137 -5.82 -11.22 -5.62
C GLY A 137 -5.86 -11.42 -7.13
N LYS A 138 -6.16 -10.38 -7.90
CA LYS A 138 -6.17 -10.42 -9.37
C LYS A 138 -4.88 -9.88 -10.01
N LEU A 139 -4.07 -9.14 -9.26
CA LEU A 139 -2.86 -8.55 -9.81
C LEU A 139 -1.79 -9.63 -10.03
N LEU A 140 -1.27 -9.68 -11.25
CA LEU A 140 -0.11 -10.52 -11.58
C LEU A 140 1.15 -9.97 -10.90
N LYS A 141 2.06 -10.86 -10.50
CA LYS A 141 3.35 -10.47 -9.93
C LYS A 141 4.08 -9.57 -10.94
N SER A 142 4.33 -8.32 -10.54
CA SER A 142 5.10 -7.35 -11.31
C SER A 142 6.57 -7.40 -10.92
N ASP A 143 7.45 -7.33 -11.91
CA ASP A 143 8.87 -6.99 -11.76
C ASP A 143 9.08 -5.46 -11.82
N ILE A 144 10.34 -5.03 -11.93
CA ILE A 144 10.72 -3.62 -11.95
C ILE A 144 10.27 -2.87 -13.22
N ASP A 145 10.22 -3.55 -14.37
CA ASP A 145 9.75 -2.97 -15.63
C ASP A 145 8.25 -2.69 -15.53
N GLN A 146 7.49 -3.66 -15.02
CA GLN A 146 6.06 -3.51 -14.82
C GLN A 146 5.74 -2.53 -13.69
N GLN A 147 6.56 -2.44 -12.65
CA GLN A 147 6.41 -1.44 -11.60
C GLN A 147 6.60 -0.02 -12.15
N TYR A 148 7.55 0.16 -13.08
CA TYR A 148 7.75 1.43 -13.77
C TYR A 148 6.52 1.83 -14.61
N LEU A 149 5.96 0.89 -15.38
CA LEU A 149 4.71 1.11 -16.12
C LEU A 149 3.53 1.42 -15.18
N ASN A 150 3.42 0.69 -14.08
CA ASN A 150 2.39 0.90 -13.06
C ASN A 150 2.44 2.32 -12.50
N TYR A 151 3.63 2.89 -12.24
CA TYR A 151 3.77 4.27 -11.81
C TYR A 151 3.34 5.27 -12.88
N ILE A 152 3.77 5.10 -14.14
CA ILE A 152 3.36 6.00 -15.24
C ILE A 152 1.84 6.00 -15.41
N PHE A 153 1.23 4.83 -15.51
CA PHE A 153 -0.23 4.72 -15.66
C PHE A 153 -0.96 5.26 -14.43
N SER A 154 -0.44 5.03 -13.21
CA SER A 154 -1.05 5.55 -11.99
C SER A 154 -1.12 7.07 -11.97
N VAL A 155 -0.03 7.76 -12.34
CA VAL A 155 -0.01 9.23 -12.41
C VAL A 155 -1.10 9.74 -13.35
N VAL A 156 -1.20 9.15 -14.54
CA VAL A 156 -2.19 9.55 -15.55
C VAL A 156 -3.62 9.27 -15.07
N LEU A 157 -3.89 8.03 -14.64
CA LEU A 157 -5.23 7.59 -14.25
C LEU A 157 -5.74 8.33 -13.00
N LEU A 158 -4.87 8.53 -12.00
CA LEU A 158 -5.24 9.24 -10.77
C LEU A 158 -5.41 10.74 -11.00
N ALA A 159 -4.61 11.35 -11.90
CA ALA A 159 -4.82 12.73 -12.30
C ALA A 159 -6.20 12.92 -12.95
N PHE A 160 -6.58 12.05 -13.89
CA PHE A 160 -7.92 12.08 -14.50
C PHE A 160 -9.04 11.80 -13.51
N ALA A 161 -8.81 10.88 -12.55
CA ALA A 161 -9.79 10.55 -11.53
C ALA A 161 -9.99 11.67 -10.49
N SER A 162 -8.99 12.54 -10.28
CA SER A 162 -9.02 13.56 -9.22
C SER A 162 -10.14 14.59 -9.34
N HIS A 163 -10.58 14.89 -10.57
CA HIS A 163 -11.70 15.78 -10.84
C HIS A 163 -13.07 15.14 -10.53
N PRO A 164 -13.45 13.98 -11.13
CA PRO A 164 -14.74 13.35 -10.84
C PRO A 164 -14.87 12.80 -9.42
N THR A 165 -13.76 12.47 -8.74
CA THR A 165 -13.82 12.11 -7.31
C THR A 165 -14.01 13.32 -6.39
N GLY A 166 -13.82 14.53 -6.91
CA GLY A 166 -13.87 15.78 -6.13
C GLY A 166 -12.63 16.04 -5.28
N ASP A 167 -11.63 15.14 -5.31
CA ASP A 167 -10.41 15.25 -4.50
C ASP A 167 -9.64 16.54 -4.81
N LEU A 168 -9.57 16.93 -6.09
CA LEU A 168 -8.81 18.10 -6.53
C LEU A 168 -9.28 19.39 -5.84
N PHE A 169 -10.59 19.59 -5.74
CA PHE A 169 -11.15 20.79 -5.13
C PHE A 169 -11.26 20.65 -3.61
N SER A 170 -11.67 19.47 -3.11
CA SER A 170 -11.84 19.24 -1.66
C SER A 170 -10.52 19.34 -0.89
N ALA A 171 -9.40 19.00 -1.54
CA ALA A 171 -8.09 19.13 -0.90
C ALA A 171 -7.67 20.58 -0.60
N LEU A 172 -8.25 21.57 -1.30
CA LEU A 172 -7.99 22.99 -1.04
C LEU A 172 -8.50 23.42 0.35
N ASP A 173 -9.56 22.77 0.83
CA ASP A 173 -10.16 23.01 2.15
C ASP A 173 -9.48 22.20 3.26
N PHE A 174 -8.40 21.47 2.96
CA PHE A 174 -7.71 20.65 3.95
C PHE A 174 -6.96 21.53 4.98
N PRO A 175 -7.23 21.41 6.29
CA PRO A 175 -6.75 22.35 7.29
C PRO A 175 -5.22 22.37 7.44
N PHE A 176 -4.53 21.27 7.12
CA PHE A 176 -3.07 21.17 7.21
C PHE A 176 -2.37 21.39 5.87
N LEU A 177 -3.10 21.79 4.81
CA LEU A 177 -2.57 21.86 3.44
C LEU A 177 -1.31 22.72 3.36
N TYR A 178 -1.31 23.89 4.02
CA TYR A 178 -0.21 24.85 3.97
C TYR A 178 0.87 24.63 5.02
N LEU A 179 0.79 23.56 5.81
CA LEU A 179 1.80 23.26 6.82
C LEU A 179 3.01 22.55 6.19
N TYR A 180 4.22 23.04 6.49
CA TYR A 180 5.47 22.40 6.06
C TYR A 180 5.55 20.94 6.51
N ARG A 181 4.98 20.60 7.67
CA ARG A 181 4.92 19.23 8.18
C ARG A 181 4.12 18.30 7.27
N PHE A 182 3.04 18.79 6.66
CA PHE A 182 2.24 18.03 5.71
C PHE A 182 3.04 17.75 4.44
N HIS A 183 3.57 18.79 3.79
CA HIS A 183 4.37 18.64 2.57
C HIS A 183 5.63 17.79 2.78
N GLY A 184 6.36 18.02 3.88
CA GLY A 184 7.52 17.21 4.26
C GLY A 184 7.16 15.74 4.47
N SER A 185 6.00 15.47 5.08
CA SER A 185 5.51 14.09 5.25
C SER A 185 5.10 13.43 3.94
N CYS A 186 4.51 14.18 3.00
CA CYS A 186 4.18 13.69 1.65
C CYS A 186 5.43 13.42 0.81
N LEU A 187 6.46 14.26 0.91
CA LEU A 187 7.74 14.00 0.26
C LEU A 187 8.42 12.77 0.87
N ALA A 188 8.51 12.71 2.19
CA ALA A 188 9.09 11.57 2.90
C ALA A 188 8.36 10.26 2.57
N SER A 189 7.02 10.26 2.49
CA SER A 189 6.26 9.06 2.13
C SER A 189 6.51 8.59 0.70
N GLY A 190 6.72 9.51 -0.25
CA GLY A 190 7.10 9.17 -1.62
C GLY A 190 8.51 8.55 -1.69
N VAL A 191 9.49 9.19 -1.04
CA VAL A 191 10.89 8.74 -1.02
C VAL A 191 11.04 7.41 -0.28
N LEU A 192 10.46 7.27 0.92
CA LEU A 192 10.49 6.02 1.68
C LEU A 192 9.73 4.90 0.96
N GLY A 193 8.62 5.24 0.28
CA GLY A 193 7.88 4.29 -0.55
C GLY A 193 8.74 3.72 -1.69
N PHE A 194 9.54 4.58 -2.34
CA PHE A 194 10.50 4.15 -3.37
C PHE A 194 11.57 3.20 -2.81
N PHE A 195 12.19 3.54 -1.67
CA PHE A 195 13.19 2.66 -1.05
C PHE A 195 12.60 1.33 -0.59
N LEU A 196 11.37 1.33 -0.06
CA LEU A 196 10.66 0.11 0.32
C LEU A 196 10.39 -0.78 -0.89
N MET A 197 9.97 -0.19 -2.01
CA MET A 197 9.76 -0.91 -3.28
C MET A 197 11.06 -1.55 -3.76
N LEU A 198 12.16 -0.79 -3.89
CA LEU A 198 13.44 -1.34 -4.33
C LEU A 198 13.97 -2.44 -3.40
N SER A 199 13.86 -2.24 -2.10
CA SER A 199 14.30 -3.23 -1.11
C SER A 199 13.47 -4.51 -1.21
N THR A 200 12.17 -4.38 -1.46
CA THR A 200 11.26 -5.51 -1.64
C THR A 200 11.58 -6.29 -2.92
N GLU A 201 11.85 -5.61 -4.03
CA GLU A 201 12.26 -6.28 -5.28
C GLU A 201 13.60 -6.99 -5.13
N LYS A 202 14.58 -6.37 -4.46
CA LYS A 202 15.85 -7.03 -4.12
C LYS A 202 15.62 -8.26 -3.23
N LEU A 203 14.77 -8.15 -2.22
CA LEU A 203 14.47 -9.26 -1.32
C LEU A 203 13.81 -10.43 -2.07
N LYS A 204 12.88 -10.14 -2.99
CA LYS A 204 12.24 -11.14 -3.86
C LYS A 204 13.23 -11.84 -4.79
N GLY A 205 14.30 -11.17 -5.21
CA GLY A 205 15.37 -11.76 -6.03
C GLY A 205 16.35 -12.63 -5.24
N LEU A 206 16.51 -12.38 -3.94
CA LEU A 206 17.49 -13.06 -3.08
C LEU A 206 16.91 -14.23 -2.27
N LEU A 207 15.64 -14.16 -1.90
CA LEU A 207 15.01 -15.13 -0.98
C LEU A 207 13.94 -15.98 -1.67
N ALA A 208 13.73 -17.18 -1.12
CA ALA A 208 12.59 -18.00 -1.50
C ALA A 208 11.27 -17.25 -1.20
N PRO A 209 10.21 -17.43 -2.01
CA PRO A 209 8.95 -16.68 -1.86
C PRO A 209 8.35 -16.73 -0.45
N GLY A 210 8.42 -17.90 0.22
CA GLY A 210 7.93 -18.06 1.59
C GLY A 210 8.73 -17.26 2.62
N GLN A 211 10.06 -17.17 2.46
CA GLN A 211 10.92 -16.37 3.35
C GLN A 211 10.73 -14.87 3.10
N CYS A 212 10.60 -14.45 1.84
CA CYS A 212 10.27 -13.06 1.49
C CYS A 212 8.92 -12.65 2.09
N ALA A 213 7.89 -13.50 1.98
CA ALA A 213 6.58 -13.25 2.57
C ALA A 213 6.65 -13.15 4.11
N ALA A 214 7.44 -14.01 4.76
CA ALA A 214 7.64 -13.95 6.22
C ALA A 214 8.29 -12.63 6.67
N TRP A 215 9.30 -12.14 5.94
CA TRP A 215 9.92 -10.85 6.23
C TRP A 215 8.97 -9.66 6.04
N ILE A 216 8.17 -9.67 4.96
CA ILE A 216 7.15 -8.64 4.72
C ILE A 216 6.10 -8.67 5.83
N PHE A 217 5.63 -9.85 6.22
CA PHE A 217 4.71 -10.03 7.35
C PHE A 217 5.29 -9.45 8.65
N PHE A 218 6.53 -9.81 8.98
CA PHE A 218 7.20 -9.33 10.18
C PHE A 218 7.35 -7.80 10.19
N ALA A 219 7.72 -7.20 9.05
CA ALA A 219 7.79 -5.75 8.90
C ALA A 219 6.44 -5.07 9.18
N LYS A 220 5.32 -5.65 8.73
CA LYS A 220 3.97 -5.13 9.00
C LYS A 220 3.61 -5.23 10.48
N VAL A 221 3.96 -6.33 11.16
CA VAL A 221 3.73 -6.50 12.60
C VAL A 221 4.50 -5.44 13.40
N ILE A 222 5.78 -5.23 13.10
CA ILE A 222 6.58 -4.16 13.72
C ILE A 222 5.93 -2.79 13.45
N THR A 223 5.53 -2.53 12.21
CA THR A 223 4.91 -1.25 11.84
C THR A 223 3.59 -1.02 12.58
N ALA A 224 2.77 -2.05 12.74
CA ALA A 224 1.55 -2.00 13.54
C ALA A 224 1.85 -1.67 15.01
N GLY A 225 2.79 -2.38 15.63
CA GLY A 225 3.20 -2.13 17.03
C GLY A 225 3.77 -0.73 17.24
N LEU A 226 4.68 -0.29 16.37
CA LEU A 226 5.25 1.05 16.41
C LEU A 226 4.19 2.13 16.17
N SER A 227 3.18 1.87 15.33
CA SER A 227 2.13 2.85 15.06
C SER A 227 1.28 3.17 16.29
N LEU A 228 1.03 2.18 17.16
CA LEU A 228 0.34 2.40 18.43
C LEU A 228 1.16 3.30 19.34
N LEU A 229 2.44 2.94 19.56
CA LEU A 229 3.34 3.71 20.42
C LEU A 229 3.55 5.15 19.92
N LEU A 230 3.82 5.31 18.63
CA LEU A 230 4.16 6.62 18.06
C LEU A 230 2.95 7.54 17.94
N PHE A 231 1.78 7.02 17.55
CA PHE A 231 0.61 7.89 17.39
C PHE A 231 -0.04 8.25 18.72
N ASP A 232 -0.03 7.36 19.71
CA ASP A 232 -0.45 7.69 21.07
C ASP A 232 0.49 8.75 21.68
N MET A 233 1.80 8.64 21.47
CA MET A 233 2.77 9.64 21.92
C MET A 233 2.55 11.01 21.25
N ILE A 234 2.27 11.05 19.95
CA ILE A 234 2.00 12.29 19.21
C ILE A 234 0.69 12.95 19.68
N LEU A 235 -0.36 12.16 19.92
CA LEU A 235 -1.63 12.67 20.43
C LEU A 235 -1.45 13.24 21.84
N THR A 236 -0.67 12.55 22.67
CA THR A 236 -0.33 12.96 24.03
C THR A 236 0.50 14.25 24.04
N SER A 237 1.55 14.36 23.21
CA SER A 237 2.37 15.58 23.14
C SER A 237 1.60 16.79 22.62
N ALA A 238 0.72 16.61 21.63
CA ALA A 238 -0.15 17.65 21.12
C ALA A 238 -1.16 18.15 22.17
N THR A 239 -1.61 17.27 23.06
CA THR A 239 -2.52 17.61 24.18
C THR A 239 -1.78 18.34 25.31
N ILE A 240 -0.49 18.05 25.52
CA ILE A 240 0.34 18.64 26.59
C ILE A 240 1.06 19.93 26.11
N GLY A 241 0.97 20.28 24.81
CA GLY A 241 1.42 21.57 24.29
C GLY A 241 2.94 21.72 24.16
N TRP A 242 3.65 20.64 23.80
CA TRP A 242 5.08 20.65 23.48
C TRP A 242 5.34 20.63 21.97
#